data_AF-A0A2E4V533-F1
#
_entry.id   AF-A0A2E4V533-F1
#
_cell.length_a   1.000
_cell.length_b   1.000
_cell.length_c   1.000
_cell.angle_alpha   90.00
_cell.angle_beta   90.00
_cell.angle_gamma   90.00
#
_symmetry.space_group_name_H-M   'P 1'
#
loop_
_entity.id
_entity.type
_entity.pdbx_description
1 polymer ?
#
loop_
_entity_poly.entity_id
_entity_poly.type
_entity_poly.pdbx_seq_one_letter_code
_entity_poly.pdbx_strand_id
1 'polypeptide(L)'
;MSGFHSHSNEITMAVTSPLFNVLWDEYILWSLLVGVITFGWLYHHSFAYRSTDGEKVANVDDLKVGVFPKHNDDLRLEVAWTVLPFLLIIYLTYISWAPLDHVWAAPGSEARGDECLEGQSSNNVFYEDTGFVTSECYHVIELTGQQWFWSFECNPAVNSEFSERNYSLSADLCAVSSQMVEGYGMQPVINLKAGETYLLVMESEDVTHAPWFLQLSTKEDVLQNQKTTMWLPITEVGDSLILCTEYCGDAHSVMAAVVSVHS
;
A
#
# COMPACT_ATOMS: atom_id res chain seq x y z
N MET A 1 8.47 46.32 -5.07
CA MET A 1 7.68 45.89 -3.90
C MET A 1 7.60 44.38 -3.97
N SER A 2 8.32 43.75 -3.05
CA SER A 2 8.45 42.31 -2.86
C SER A 2 7.11 41.68 -2.46
N GLY A 3 6.61 40.76 -3.28
CA GLY A 3 5.58 39.81 -2.85
C GLY A 3 6.27 38.57 -2.31
N PHE A 4 6.40 38.47 -0.99
CA PHE A 4 6.67 37.20 -0.33
C PHE A 4 5.45 36.32 -0.54
N HIS A 5 5.53 35.32 -1.43
CA HIS A 5 4.60 34.20 -1.40
C HIS A 5 5.06 33.27 -0.28
N SER A 6 4.33 33.34 0.83
CA SER A 6 4.36 32.30 1.85
C SER A 6 3.80 31.04 1.20
N HIS A 7 4.68 30.12 0.79
CA HIS A 7 4.29 28.73 0.58
C HIS A 7 3.87 28.20 1.97
N SER A 8 2.58 28.24 2.26
CA SER A 8 2.03 27.32 3.24
C SER A 8 2.19 25.93 2.64
N ASN A 9 3.20 25.19 3.10
CA ASN A 9 3.37 23.77 2.82
C ASN A 9 2.16 23.04 3.43
N GLU A 10 1.04 23.02 2.71
CA GLU A 10 -0.07 22.14 3.05
C GLU A 10 0.42 20.72 2.85
N ILE A 11 0.65 20.03 3.96
CA ILE A 11 0.97 18.61 3.98
C ILE A 11 -0.25 17.89 3.39
N THR A 12 -0.07 17.30 2.21
CA THR A 12 -1.18 16.63 1.52
C THR A 12 -1.41 15.28 2.17
N MET A 13 -2.61 15.04 2.71
CA MET A 13 -3.03 13.74 3.21
C MET A 13 -3.78 12.94 2.13
N ALA A 14 -3.22 12.87 0.92
CA ALA A 14 -3.70 11.94 -0.09
C ALA A 14 -3.17 10.54 0.28
N VAL A 15 -4.08 9.60 0.53
CA VAL A 15 -3.76 8.26 1.10
C VAL A 15 -3.95 7.14 0.07
N THR A 16 -4.22 7.48 -1.19
CA THR A 16 -4.53 6.48 -2.22
C THR A 16 -3.76 6.75 -3.50
N SER A 17 -2.99 5.76 -3.96
CA SER A 17 -2.38 5.78 -5.29
C SER A 17 -3.43 5.45 -6.36
N PRO A 18 -3.28 5.96 -7.60
CA PRO A 18 -4.14 5.60 -8.73
C PRO A 18 -4.20 4.08 -8.94
N LEU A 19 -3.08 3.39 -8.73
CA LEU A 19 -2.98 1.93 -8.78
C LEU A 19 -3.92 1.23 -7.79
N PHE A 20 -3.99 1.72 -6.55
CA PHE A 20 -4.89 1.18 -5.53
C PHE A 20 -6.35 1.38 -5.91
N ASN A 21 -6.71 2.57 -6.41
CA ASN A 21 -8.10 2.92 -6.72
C ASN A 21 -8.70 2.03 -7.81
N VAL A 22 -7.93 1.69 -8.85
CA VAL A 22 -8.39 0.79 -9.93
C VAL A 22 -8.76 -0.59 -9.38
N LEU A 23 -7.91 -1.18 -8.53
CA LEU A 23 -8.21 -2.46 -7.89
C LEU A 23 -9.35 -2.36 -6.89
N TRP A 24 -9.36 -1.28 -6.10
CA TRP A 24 -10.38 -1.03 -5.09
C TRP A 24 -11.79 -1.00 -5.70
N ASP A 25 -11.98 -0.27 -6.80
CA ASP A 25 -13.28 -0.15 -7.46
C ASP A 25 -13.80 -1.51 -7.96
N GLU A 26 -12.93 -2.34 -8.53
CA GLU A 26 -13.27 -3.68 -8.99
C GLU A 26 -13.65 -4.60 -7.81
N TYR A 27 -12.87 -4.57 -6.72
CA TYR A 27 -13.17 -5.37 -5.52
C TYR A 27 -14.46 -4.92 -4.83
N ILE A 28 -14.71 -3.62 -4.73
CA ILE A 28 -15.94 -3.08 -4.15
C ILE A 28 -17.15 -3.44 -5.00
N LEU A 29 -17.04 -3.36 -6.33
CA LEU A 29 -18.13 -3.75 -7.24
C LEU A 29 -18.55 -5.21 -7.01
N TRP A 30 -17.60 -6.15 -7.03
CA TRP A 30 -17.89 -7.57 -6.81
C TRP A 30 -18.37 -7.86 -5.39
N SER A 31 -17.80 -7.19 -4.38
CA SER A 31 -18.24 -7.33 -2.99
C SER A 31 -19.68 -6.86 -2.79
N LEU A 32 -20.07 -5.74 -3.40
CA LEU A 32 -21.44 -5.25 -3.38
C LEU A 32 -22.39 -6.18 -4.11
N LEU A 33 -22.01 -6.70 -5.27
CA LEU A 33 -22.83 -7.65 -6.04
C LEU A 33 -23.10 -8.94 -5.24
N VAL A 34 -22.05 -9.55 -4.71
CA VAL A 34 -22.17 -10.77 -3.89
C VAL A 34 -22.93 -10.48 -2.59
N GLY A 35 -22.67 -9.33 -1.96
CA GLY A 35 -23.38 -8.86 -0.78
C GLY A 35 -24.89 -8.74 -1.03
N VAL A 36 -25.30 -8.05 -2.10
CA VAL A 36 -26.72 -7.89 -2.45
C VAL A 36 -27.40 -9.23 -2.69
N ILE A 37 -26.75 -10.16 -3.38
CA ILE A 37 -27.30 -11.51 -3.61
C ILE A 37 -27.45 -12.26 -2.28
N THR A 38 -26.40 -12.28 -1.47
CA THR A 38 -26.34 -13.04 -0.21
C THR A 38 -27.33 -12.51 0.81
N PHE A 39 -27.26 -11.20 1.10
CA PHE A 39 -28.17 -10.56 2.04
C PHE A 39 -29.60 -10.52 1.50
N GLY A 40 -29.78 -10.29 0.20
CA GLY A 40 -31.10 -10.35 -0.43
C GLY A 40 -31.77 -11.72 -0.27
N TRP A 41 -31.02 -12.80 -0.50
CA TRP A 41 -31.51 -14.17 -0.28
C TRP A 41 -31.80 -14.47 1.20
N LEU A 42 -30.91 -14.04 2.10
CA LEU A 42 -31.07 -14.20 3.54
C LEU A 42 -32.31 -13.46 4.05
N TYR A 43 -32.50 -12.21 3.65
CA TYR A 43 -33.69 -11.43 4.01
C TYR A 43 -34.94 -12.03 3.40
N HIS A 44 -34.91 -12.43 2.12
CA HIS A 44 -36.04 -13.10 1.49
C HIS A 44 -36.48 -14.32 2.31
N HIS A 45 -35.56 -15.21 2.67
CA HIS A 45 -35.92 -16.40 3.45
C HIS A 45 -36.40 -16.07 4.86
N SER A 46 -35.76 -15.11 5.53
CA SER A 46 -36.10 -14.70 6.90
C SER A 46 -37.49 -14.07 7.00
N PHE A 47 -37.95 -13.36 5.96
CA PHE A 47 -39.26 -12.71 5.94
C PHE A 47 -40.34 -13.57 5.28
N ALA A 48 -40.02 -14.30 4.21
CA ALA A 48 -41.01 -15.07 3.45
C ALA A 48 -41.42 -16.39 4.13
N TYR A 49 -40.52 -17.03 4.88
CA TYR A 49 -40.78 -18.33 5.53
C TYR A 49 -40.94 -18.22 7.05
N ARG A 50 -41.33 -17.05 7.55
CA ARG A 50 -41.57 -16.85 8.98
C ARG A 50 -42.87 -17.55 9.42
N SER A 51 -42.80 -18.37 10.46
CA SER A 51 -43.98 -19.00 11.07
C SER A 51 -44.91 -17.96 11.69
N THR A 52 -46.21 -18.06 11.43
CA THR A 52 -47.26 -17.31 12.12
C THR A 52 -47.66 -18.07 13.39
N ASP A 53 -47.86 -17.37 14.51
CA ASP A 53 -48.25 -18.01 15.78
C ASP A 53 -49.59 -18.74 15.64
N GLY A 54 -49.58 -20.05 15.90
CA GLY A 54 -50.78 -20.90 15.86
C GLY A 54 -51.08 -21.56 14.51
N GLU A 55 -50.33 -21.24 13.45
CA GLU A 55 -50.50 -21.86 12.14
C GLU A 55 -49.69 -23.17 12.04
N LYS A 56 -50.38 -24.31 11.89
CA LYS A 56 -49.74 -25.61 11.67
C LYS A 56 -49.42 -25.77 10.19
N VAL A 57 -48.21 -25.37 9.80
CA VAL A 57 -47.70 -25.57 8.44
C VAL A 57 -47.56 -27.07 8.17
N ALA A 58 -47.85 -27.52 6.94
CA ALA A 58 -47.65 -28.90 6.53
C ALA A 58 -46.17 -29.29 6.71
N ASN A 59 -45.92 -30.36 7.47
CA ASN A 59 -44.57 -30.88 7.71
C ASN A 59 -44.12 -31.71 6.50
N VAL A 60 -43.78 -31.05 5.40
CA VAL A 60 -43.38 -31.69 4.14
C VAL A 60 -42.12 -32.54 4.31
N ASP A 61 -41.24 -32.15 5.25
CA ASP A 61 -39.94 -32.80 5.50
C ASP A 61 -39.97 -33.83 6.65
N ASP A 62 -41.15 -34.14 7.20
CA ASP A 62 -41.33 -35.10 8.32
C ASP A 62 -40.38 -34.83 9.52
N LEU A 63 -40.11 -33.57 9.82
CA LEU A 63 -39.24 -33.16 10.93
C LEU A 63 -39.77 -33.72 12.27
N LYS A 64 -38.94 -34.49 12.98
CA LYS A 64 -39.26 -35.11 14.27
C LYS A 64 -38.26 -34.67 15.35
N VAL A 65 -38.76 -34.26 16.51
CA VAL A 65 -37.93 -33.86 17.65
C VAL A 65 -37.06 -35.03 18.10
N GLY A 66 -35.74 -34.83 18.17
CA GLY A 66 -34.78 -35.87 18.58
C GLY A 66 -34.35 -36.84 17.48
N VAL A 67 -34.78 -36.64 16.23
CA VAL A 67 -34.31 -37.38 15.05
C VAL A 67 -33.60 -36.42 14.11
N PHE A 68 -32.48 -36.84 13.53
CA PHE A 68 -31.82 -36.03 12.51
C PHE A 68 -32.78 -35.79 11.33
N PRO A 69 -32.86 -34.55 10.82
CA PRO A 69 -33.66 -34.23 9.64
C PRO A 69 -33.30 -35.13 8.45
N LYS A 70 -34.26 -35.35 7.55
CA LYS A 70 -34.01 -35.99 6.28
C LYS A 70 -33.03 -35.14 5.46
N HIS A 71 -32.00 -35.77 4.88
CA HIS A 71 -31.08 -35.07 3.98
C HIS A 71 -31.84 -34.64 2.72
N ASN A 72 -31.83 -33.34 2.45
CA ASN A 72 -32.28 -32.75 1.21
C ASN A 72 -31.02 -32.25 0.50
N ASP A 73 -30.55 -32.99 -0.52
CA ASP A 73 -29.41 -32.65 -1.35
C ASP A 73 -29.88 -32.18 -2.74
N ASP A 74 -29.21 -31.16 -3.26
CA ASP A 74 -29.33 -30.78 -4.67
C ASP A 74 -27.92 -30.58 -5.21
N LEU A 75 -27.39 -31.64 -5.82
CA LEU A 75 -26.05 -31.65 -6.41
C LEU A 75 -25.84 -30.50 -7.41
N ARG A 76 -26.88 -30.06 -8.12
CA ARG A 76 -26.76 -28.95 -9.08
C ARG A 76 -26.52 -27.64 -8.37
N LEU A 77 -27.24 -27.40 -7.28
CA LEU A 77 -27.10 -26.20 -6.46
C LEU A 77 -25.75 -26.18 -5.73
N GLU A 78 -25.35 -27.33 -5.18
CA GLU A 78 -24.05 -27.52 -4.51
C GLU A 78 -22.86 -27.26 -5.45
N VAL A 79 -22.93 -27.77 -6.67
CA VAL A 79 -21.90 -27.49 -7.70
C VAL A 79 -21.91 -26.02 -8.09
N ALA A 80 -23.09 -25.41 -8.28
CA ALA A 80 -23.20 -24.01 -8.69
C ALA A 80 -22.59 -23.04 -7.66
N TRP A 81 -22.92 -23.18 -6.37
CA TRP A 81 -22.37 -22.30 -5.32
C TRP A 81 -20.90 -22.57 -5.00
N THR A 82 -20.32 -23.66 -5.52
CA THR A 82 -18.90 -23.97 -5.36
C THR A 82 -18.11 -23.42 -6.54
N VAL A 83 -18.58 -23.64 -7.77
CA VAL A 83 -17.89 -23.23 -9.00
C VAL A 83 -17.95 -21.72 -9.23
N LEU A 84 -19.09 -21.07 -8.96
CA LEU A 84 -19.22 -19.63 -9.23
C LEU A 84 -18.27 -18.77 -8.37
N PRO A 85 -18.21 -18.92 -7.03
CA PRO A 85 -17.24 -18.17 -6.22
C PRO A 85 -15.79 -18.52 -6.57
N PHE A 86 -15.51 -19.78 -6.92
CA PHE A 86 -14.17 -20.20 -7.34
C PHE A 86 -13.70 -19.46 -8.60
N LEU A 87 -14.55 -19.36 -9.63
CA LEU A 87 -14.23 -18.61 -10.85
C LEU A 87 -14.07 -17.12 -10.59
N LEU A 88 -14.90 -16.55 -9.70
CA LEU A 88 -14.76 -15.15 -9.28
C LEU A 88 -13.41 -14.90 -8.60
N ILE A 89 -12.99 -15.78 -7.68
CA ILE A 89 -11.69 -15.67 -7.01
C ILE A 89 -10.55 -15.78 -8.03
N ILE A 90 -10.61 -16.72 -8.99
CA ILE A 90 -9.59 -16.82 -10.05
C ILE A 90 -9.45 -15.49 -10.80
N TYR A 91 -10.57 -14.86 -11.16
CA TYR A 91 -10.58 -13.59 -11.85
C TYR A 91 -9.96 -12.47 -10.98
N LEU A 92 -10.38 -12.33 -9.72
CA LEU A 92 -9.85 -11.33 -8.78
C LEU A 92 -8.35 -11.53 -8.50
N THR A 93 -7.89 -12.79 -8.42
CA THR A 93 -6.47 -13.11 -8.31
C THR A 93 -5.70 -12.69 -9.56
N TYR A 94 -6.23 -12.94 -10.75
CA TYR A 94 -5.57 -12.59 -12.01
C TYR A 94 -5.32 -11.08 -12.13
N ILE A 95 -6.33 -10.25 -11.83
CA ILE A 95 -6.18 -8.78 -11.89
C ILE A 95 -5.23 -8.24 -10.81
N SER A 96 -5.11 -8.94 -9.68
CA SER A 96 -4.25 -8.51 -8.55
C SER A 96 -2.77 -8.80 -8.77
N TRP A 97 -2.41 -9.69 -9.72
CA TRP A 97 -1.01 -10.01 -9.98
C TRP A 97 -0.27 -8.90 -10.73
N ALA A 98 -0.90 -8.22 -11.69
CA ALA A 98 -0.20 -7.23 -12.51
C ALA A 98 0.43 -6.08 -11.70
N PRO A 99 -0.25 -5.52 -10.68
CA PRO A 99 0.34 -4.50 -9.81
C PRO A 99 1.52 -4.99 -8.96
N LEU A 100 1.53 -6.27 -8.58
CA LEU A 100 2.56 -6.83 -7.71
C LEU A 100 3.94 -6.77 -8.37
N ASP A 101 4.02 -7.07 -9.66
CA ASP A 101 5.28 -7.05 -10.42
C ASP A 101 5.88 -5.63 -10.53
N HIS A 102 5.06 -4.57 -10.45
CA HIS A 102 5.52 -3.18 -10.47
C HIS A 102 5.94 -2.65 -9.09
N VAL A 103 5.23 -3.07 -8.05
CA VAL A 103 5.51 -2.65 -6.66
C VAL A 103 6.73 -3.40 -6.11
N TRP A 104 6.89 -4.68 -6.46
CA TRP A 104 7.97 -5.57 -6.00
C TRP A 104 8.97 -5.87 -7.12
N ALA A 105 9.08 -4.95 -8.09
CA ALA A 105 9.97 -5.09 -9.23
C ALA A 105 11.42 -5.30 -8.78
N ALA A 106 12.11 -6.25 -9.40
CA ALA A 106 13.54 -6.45 -9.15
C ALA A 106 14.34 -5.23 -9.64
N PRO A 107 15.42 -4.83 -8.95
CA PRO A 107 16.39 -3.89 -9.49
C PRO A 107 16.94 -4.40 -10.84
N GLY A 108 17.09 -3.52 -11.84
CA GLY A 108 17.47 -3.89 -13.21
C GLY A 108 16.32 -4.40 -14.09
N SER A 109 15.08 -4.46 -13.57
CA SER A 109 13.91 -4.85 -14.38
C SER A 109 13.46 -3.74 -15.33
N GLU A 110 12.64 -4.09 -16.33
CA GLU A 110 12.06 -3.12 -17.27
C GLU A 110 11.24 -2.00 -16.59
N ALA A 111 10.71 -2.25 -15.39
CA ALA A 111 9.94 -1.26 -14.65
C ALA A 111 10.81 -0.18 -13.96
N ARG A 112 12.06 -0.50 -13.60
CA ARG A 112 12.90 0.37 -12.75
C ARG A 112 14.27 0.72 -13.34
N GLY A 113 14.74 -0.05 -14.32
CA GLY A 113 16.08 0.08 -14.88
C GLY A 113 17.17 -0.27 -13.88
N ASP A 114 18.42 0.10 -14.21
CA ASP A 114 19.61 -0.11 -13.38
C ASP A 114 19.86 1.09 -12.43
N GLU A 115 20.85 0.99 -11.55
CA GLU A 115 21.26 2.12 -10.71
C GLU A 115 21.81 3.27 -11.58
N CYS A 116 21.34 4.51 -11.35
CA CYS A 116 21.74 5.68 -12.13
C CYS A 116 23.24 5.98 -11.97
N LEU A 117 23.90 6.33 -13.08
CA LEU A 117 25.27 6.88 -13.09
C LEU A 117 25.27 8.37 -12.71
N GLU A 118 26.45 8.91 -12.41
CA GLU A 118 26.62 10.32 -12.04
C GLU A 118 26.03 11.24 -13.12
N GLY A 119 25.09 12.10 -12.72
CA GLY A 119 24.42 13.07 -13.60
C GLY A 119 23.27 12.51 -14.43
N GLN A 120 22.92 11.23 -14.29
CA GLN A 120 21.69 10.67 -14.88
C GLN A 120 20.45 10.97 -14.03
N SER A 121 19.30 10.90 -14.68
CA SER A 121 17.97 11.08 -14.11
C SER A 121 17.14 9.83 -14.42
N SER A 122 16.25 9.44 -13.51
CA SER A 122 15.35 8.30 -13.70
C SER A 122 14.34 8.49 -14.83
N ASN A 123 14.07 9.75 -15.24
CA ASN A 123 13.10 10.09 -16.28
C ASN A 123 11.75 9.36 -16.11
N ASN A 124 11.15 9.48 -14.92
CA ASN A 124 9.91 8.77 -14.60
C ASN A 124 8.79 9.04 -15.61
N VAL A 125 8.16 7.97 -16.09
CA VAL A 125 6.98 8.02 -16.95
C VAL A 125 5.79 7.46 -16.18
N PHE A 126 4.75 8.28 -16.00
CA PHE A 126 3.51 7.89 -15.33
C PHE A 126 2.42 7.52 -16.35
N TYR A 127 1.81 6.36 -16.17
CA TYR A 127 0.71 5.86 -16.99
C TYR A 127 -0.61 6.06 -16.26
N GLU A 128 -1.42 7.03 -16.70
CA GLU A 128 -2.68 7.41 -16.04
C GLU A 128 -3.74 6.30 -16.01
N ASP A 129 -3.72 5.40 -16.99
CA ASP A 129 -4.70 4.31 -17.15
C ASP A 129 -4.53 3.19 -16.12
N THR A 130 -3.28 2.90 -15.76
CA THR A 130 -2.90 1.80 -14.86
C THR A 130 -2.39 2.30 -13.51
N GLY A 131 -1.98 3.57 -13.42
CA GLY A 131 -1.31 4.14 -12.26
C GLY A 131 0.14 3.69 -12.11
N PHE A 132 0.74 3.07 -13.13
CA PHE A 132 2.12 2.62 -13.08
C PHE A 132 3.11 3.76 -13.32
N VAL A 133 4.28 3.65 -12.67
CA VAL A 133 5.44 4.48 -12.96
C VAL A 133 6.56 3.58 -13.45
N THR A 134 7.15 3.91 -14.60
CA THR A 134 8.37 3.26 -15.10
C THR A 134 9.53 4.25 -15.09
N SER A 135 10.72 3.73 -14.84
CA SER A 135 11.95 4.52 -14.72
C SER A 135 13.08 3.93 -15.56
N GLU A 136 13.92 4.78 -16.13
CA GLU A 136 15.11 4.36 -16.88
C GLU A 136 16.24 3.90 -15.95
N CYS A 137 16.34 4.50 -14.76
CA CYS A 137 17.29 4.14 -13.71
C CYS A 137 16.77 4.56 -12.33
N TYR A 138 17.46 4.17 -11.25
CA TYR A 138 17.10 4.56 -9.88
C TYR A 138 18.29 5.01 -9.03
N HIS A 139 18.01 5.80 -7.98
CA HIS A 139 18.95 6.19 -6.94
C HIS A 139 18.73 5.35 -5.68
N VAL A 140 19.77 5.12 -4.87
CA VAL A 140 19.72 4.31 -3.64
C VAL A 140 19.91 5.24 -2.46
N ILE A 141 19.00 5.14 -1.50
CA ILE A 141 19.02 5.86 -0.22
C ILE A 141 18.69 4.88 0.91
N GLU A 142 19.05 5.22 2.14
CA GLU A 142 18.80 4.36 3.31
C GLU A 142 17.88 5.03 4.32
N LEU A 143 17.03 4.22 4.95
CA LEU A 143 16.24 4.60 6.12
C LEU A 143 16.54 3.61 7.27
N THR A 144 16.78 4.16 8.45
CA THR A 144 16.98 3.38 9.67
C THR A 144 15.84 3.63 10.65
N GLY A 145 15.17 2.56 11.07
CA GLY A 145 14.15 2.60 12.12
C GLY A 145 14.77 2.52 13.52
N GLN A 146 14.37 3.44 14.40
CA GLN A 146 14.80 3.50 15.81
C GLN A 146 13.61 3.94 16.69
N GLN A 147 13.60 3.58 17.97
CA GLN A 147 12.61 4.03 18.96
C GLN A 147 12.90 5.48 19.37
N TRP A 148 12.10 6.48 18.98
CA TRP A 148 10.96 6.46 18.05
C TRP A 148 11.13 7.58 17.01
N PHE A 149 12.10 7.40 16.12
CA PHE A 149 12.42 8.34 15.04
C PHE A 149 13.02 7.62 13.84
N TRP A 150 12.95 8.28 12.69
CA TRP A 150 13.56 7.80 11.45
C TRP A 150 14.89 8.52 11.21
N SER A 151 15.91 7.79 10.79
CA SER A 151 17.14 8.36 10.25
C SER A 151 17.19 8.10 8.75
N PHE A 152 17.61 9.09 7.97
CA PHE A 152 17.77 8.97 6.51
C PHE A 152 19.22 9.21 6.12
N GLU A 153 19.71 8.46 5.15
CA GLU A 153 21.04 8.65 4.56
C GLU A 153 20.92 8.65 3.03
N CYS A 154 21.33 9.75 2.41
CA CYS A 154 21.30 9.91 0.95
C CYS A 154 22.47 9.17 0.27
N ASN A 155 23.55 8.93 1.01
CA ASN A 155 24.76 8.29 0.50
C ASN A 155 25.17 7.12 1.39
N PRO A 156 24.37 6.04 1.43
CA PRO A 156 24.55 5.00 2.42
C PRO A 156 25.72 4.07 2.08
N ALA A 157 26.38 3.56 3.12
CA ALA A 157 27.41 2.53 3.00
C ALA A 157 26.77 1.13 2.99
N VAL A 158 26.01 0.82 1.94
CA VAL A 158 25.43 -0.52 1.74
C VAL A 158 26.43 -1.46 1.06
N ASN A 159 26.20 -2.77 1.18
CA ASN A 159 26.98 -3.76 0.44
C ASN A 159 26.68 -3.67 -1.07
N SER A 160 27.54 -4.30 -1.88
CA SER A 160 27.39 -4.35 -3.34
C SER A 160 26.13 -5.11 -3.81
N GLU A 161 25.33 -5.66 -2.89
CA GLU A 161 24.03 -6.25 -3.20
C GLU A 161 22.97 -5.18 -3.49
N PHE A 162 23.05 -4.02 -2.81
CA PHE A 162 22.06 -2.95 -2.93
C PHE A 162 22.55 -1.74 -3.74
N SER A 163 23.85 -1.41 -3.67
CA SER A 163 24.42 -0.30 -4.44
C SER A 163 25.89 -0.55 -4.75
N GLU A 164 26.27 -0.28 -6.00
CA GLU A 164 27.67 -0.25 -6.43
C GLU A 164 28.13 1.19 -6.73
N ARG A 165 27.33 2.19 -6.33
CA ARG A 165 27.57 3.61 -6.58
C ARG A 165 28.92 4.04 -6.02
N ASN A 166 29.69 4.74 -6.85
CA ASN A 166 31.02 5.29 -6.50
C ASN A 166 31.06 6.84 -6.45
N TYR A 167 29.90 7.49 -6.49
CA TYR A 167 29.73 8.95 -6.39
C TYR A 167 28.72 9.28 -5.28
N SER A 168 28.67 10.54 -4.86
CA SER A 168 27.66 11.01 -3.91
C SER A 168 26.50 11.69 -4.63
N LEU A 169 25.26 11.35 -4.24
CA LEU A 169 24.06 12.06 -4.69
C LEU A 169 24.20 13.55 -4.37
N SER A 170 23.84 14.37 -5.36
CA SER A 170 23.78 15.81 -5.17
C SER A 170 22.67 16.20 -4.20
N ALA A 171 22.84 17.33 -3.51
CA ALA A 171 21.81 17.87 -2.62
C ALA A 171 20.50 18.22 -3.34
N ASP A 172 20.54 18.35 -4.67
CA ASP A 172 19.35 18.53 -5.51
C ASP A 172 18.55 17.23 -5.67
N LEU A 173 19.21 16.07 -5.65
CA LEU A 173 18.54 14.76 -5.73
C LEU A 173 18.07 14.28 -4.36
N CYS A 174 18.90 14.44 -3.32
CA CYS A 174 18.56 13.99 -1.98
C CYS A 174 19.24 14.87 -0.94
N ALA A 175 18.46 15.37 0.02
CA ALA A 175 18.99 16.08 1.18
C ALA A 175 18.18 15.78 2.44
N VAL A 176 18.85 15.68 3.58
CA VAL A 176 18.20 15.46 4.88
C VAL A 176 18.20 16.77 5.66
N SER A 177 17.03 17.15 6.16
CA SER A 177 16.85 18.31 7.04
C SER A 177 15.91 17.97 8.20
N SER A 178 15.53 18.96 9.00
CA SER A 178 14.53 18.80 10.05
C SER A 178 13.59 20.01 10.06
N GLN A 179 12.32 19.76 10.41
CA GLN A 179 11.31 20.80 10.48
C GLN A 179 10.35 20.59 11.65
N MET A 180 9.75 21.69 12.11
CA MET A 180 8.67 21.62 13.09
C MET A 180 7.36 21.26 12.40
N VAL A 181 6.77 20.14 12.78
CA VAL A 181 5.46 19.67 12.31
C VAL A 181 4.45 19.81 13.44
N GLU A 182 3.31 20.43 13.15
CA GLU A 182 2.23 20.57 14.13
C GLU A 182 1.75 19.18 14.60
N GLY A 183 1.64 18.99 15.92
CA GLY A 183 1.26 17.71 16.52
C GLY A 183 2.39 16.69 16.68
N TYR A 184 3.51 16.82 15.95
CA TYR A 184 4.64 15.87 16.01
C TYR A 184 5.94 16.49 16.55
N GLY A 185 6.08 17.82 16.57
CA GLY A 185 7.30 18.47 17.04
C GLY A 185 8.39 18.52 15.97
N MET A 186 9.66 18.47 16.37
CA MET A 186 10.79 18.47 15.41
C MET A 186 10.91 17.10 14.77
N GLN A 187 10.74 17.02 13.45
CA GLN A 187 10.75 15.78 12.69
C GLN A 187 11.81 15.83 11.58
N PRO A 188 12.42 14.68 11.24
CA PRO A 188 13.34 14.59 10.11
C PRO A 188 12.58 14.76 8.80
N VAL A 189 13.23 15.39 7.82
CA VAL A 189 12.71 15.66 6.50
C VAL A 189 13.66 15.06 5.48
N ILE A 190 13.14 14.21 4.62
CA ILE A 190 13.84 13.72 3.43
C ILE A 190 13.38 14.55 2.23
N ASN A 191 14.31 15.30 1.63
CA ASN A 191 14.06 16.10 0.44
C ASN A 191 14.40 15.25 -0.78
N LEU A 192 13.44 15.06 -1.70
CA LEU A 192 13.58 14.26 -2.90
C LEU A 192 13.17 15.07 -4.12
N LYS A 193 13.71 14.73 -5.30
CA LYS A 193 13.40 15.43 -6.54
C LYS A 193 12.28 14.72 -7.30
N ALA A 194 11.33 15.50 -7.83
CA ALA A 194 10.30 15.00 -8.71
C ALA A 194 10.88 14.53 -10.06
N GLY A 195 10.32 13.45 -10.60
CA GLY A 195 10.81 12.80 -11.82
C GLY A 195 11.88 11.73 -11.59
N GLU A 196 12.33 11.57 -10.34
CA GLU A 196 13.33 10.59 -9.93
C GLU A 196 12.71 9.39 -9.22
N THR A 197 13.36 8.24 -9.29
CA THR A 197 12.99 7.04 -8.54
C THR A 197 14.09 6.66 -7.57
N TYR A 198 13.69 6.36 -6.33
CA TYR A 198 14.61 5.96 -5.28
C TYR A 198 14.29 4.54 -4.80
N LEU A 199 15.32 3.71 -4.67
CA LEU A 199 15.30 2.45 -3.92
C LEU A 199 15.65 2.78 -2.47
N LEU A 200 14.66 2.69 -1.59
CA LEU A 200 14.85 2.87 -0.16
C LEU A 200 15.26 1.53 0.45
N VAL A 201 16.51 1.45 0.89
CA VAL A 201 17.03 0.31 1.66
C VAL A 201 16.77 0.58 3.13
N MET A 202 16.20 -0.37 3.84
CA MET A 202 15.72 -0.13 5.21
C MET A 202 16.20 -1.21 6.17
N GLU A 203 16.57 -0.79 7.38
CA GLU A 203 16.92 -1.69 8.48
C GLU A 203 16.51 -1.07 9.82
N SER A 204 16.19 -1.90 10.80
CA SER A 204 15.93 -1.44 12.17
C SER A 204 17.12 -1.73 13.09
N GLU A 205 17.48 -0.77 13.95
CA GLU A 205 18.48 -0.97 15.02
C GLU A 205 17.85 -1.59 16.28
N ASP A 206 16.54 -1.43 16.45
CA ASP A 206 15.76 -1.94 17.55
C ASP A 206 14.49 -2.59 17.01
N VAL A 207 13.29 -2.42 17.56
CA VAL A 207 12.11 -3.24 17.20
C VAL A 207 11.67 -3.12 15.72
N THR A 208 10.75 -3.97 15.29
CA THR A 208 10.14 -3.81 13.96
C THR A 208 9.39 -2.48 13.87
N HIS A 209 9.59 -1.77 12.75
CA HIS A 209 8.81 -0.59 12.38
C HIS A 209 8.24 -0.77 10.97
N ALA A 210 7.43 0.17 10.50
CA ALA A 210 6.98 0.19 9.10
C ALA A 210 6.73 1.65 8.67
N PRO A 211 7.62 2.29 7.90
CA PRO A 211 7.42 3.64 7.41
C PRO A 211 6.35 3.62 6.32
N TRP A 212 5.29 4.39 6.53
CA TRP A 212 4.23 4.58 5.56
C TRP A 212 4.35 5.97 4.94
N PHE A 213 4.77 6.02 3.68
CA PHE A 213 4.83 7.24 2.88
C PHE A 213 3.41 7.55 2.37
N LEU A 214 2.72 8.48 3.03
CA LEU A 214 1.28 8.68 2.82
C LEU A 214 0.92 8.99 1.36
N GLN A 215 1.57 9.97 0.75
CA GLN A 215 1.28 10.40 -0.62
C GLN A 215 1.52 9.30 -1.65
N LEU A 216 2.53 8.45 -1.42
CA LEU A 216 2.84 7.32 -2.30
C LEU A 216 1.99 6.08 -1.98
N SER A 217 1.29 6.07 -0.84
CA SER A 217 0.53 4.93 -0.33
C SER A 217 1.36 3.65 -0.22
N THR A 218 2.67 3.77 -0.03
CA THR A 218 3.61 2.65 0.03
C THR A 218 4.12 2.48 1.46
N LYS A 219 4.21 1.23 1.88
CA LYS A 219 4.73 0.81 3.18
C LYS A 219 5.37 -0.56 3.05
N GLU A 220 6.42 -0.79 3.80
CA GLU A 220 7.09 -2.08 3.93
C GLU A 220 7.64 -2.16 5.36
N ASP A 221 7.70 -3.35 5.93
CA ASP A 221 8.21 -3.53 7.29
C ASP A 221 9.73 -3.35 7.32
N VAL A 222 10.24 -2.83 8.43
CA VAL A 222 11.65 -2.55 8.68
C VAL A 222 12.07 -3.40 9.87
N LEU A 223 12.96 -4.36 9.61
CA LEU A 223 13.26 -5.46 10.51
C LEU A 223 14.66 -5.35 11.11
N GLN A 224 14.87 -5.98 12.27
CA GLN A 224 16.21 -6.16 12.83
C GLN A 224 17.00 -7.18 12.03
N ASN A 225 18.27 -6.88 11.75
CA ASN A 225 19.23 -7.80 11.12
C ASN A 225 18.80 -8.29 9.72
N GLN A 226 17.85 -7.61 9.10
CA GLN A 226 17.39 -7.92 7.75
C GLN A 226 17.10 -6.61 7.03
N LYS A 227 17.79 -6.41 5.91
CA LYS A 227 17.51 -5.29 5.02
C LYS A 227 16.25 -5.60 4.21
N THR A 228 15.30 -4.69 4.25
CA THR A 228 14.12 -4.67 3.37
C THR A 228 14.27 -3.51 2.40
N THR A 229 13.52 -3.56 1.30
CA THR A 229 13.62 -2.54 0.25
C THR A 229 12.24 -2.11 -0.19
N MET A 230 12.09 -0.83 -0.49
CA MET A 230 10.85 -0.26 -1.00
C MET A 230 11.16 0.76 -2.07
N TRP A 231 10.36 0.78 -3.12
CA TRP A 231 10.50 1.75 -4.20
C TRP A 231 9.73 3.03 -3.91
N LEU A 232 10.37 4.17 -4.16
CA LEU A 232 9.79 5.51 -4.09
C LEU A 232 9.85 6.16 -5.48
N PRO A 233 8.89 5.88 -6.38
CA PRO A 233 8.77 6.60 -7.64
C PRO A 233 8.16 7.99 -7.39
N ILE A 234 8.99 9.03 -7.45
CA ILE A 234 8.55 10.39 -7.18
C ILE A 234 8.09 11.06 -8.48
N THR A 235 6.80 11.37 -8.58
CA THR A 235 6.19 11.98 -9.78
C THR A 235 5.58 13.35 -9.51
N GLU A 236 5.11 13.60 -8.29
CA GLU A 236 4.40 14.82 -7.92
C GLU A 236 5.16 15.61 -6.86
N VAL A 237 5.25 16.93 -7.05
CA VAL A 237 5.81 17.88 -6.08
C VAL A 237 4.84 18.05 -4.92
N GLY A 238 5.37 18.10 -3.70
CA GLY A 238 4.56 18.29 -2.49
C GLY A 238 5.20 17.72 -1.25
N ASP A 239 4.69 18.15 -0.09
CA ASP A 239 5.10 17.65 1.21
C ASP A 239 4.06 16.65 1.72
N SER A 240 4.52 15.53 2.27
CA SER A 240 3.65 14.57 2.95
C SER A 240 4.33 13.92 4.14
N LEU A 241 3.53 13.40 5.07
CA LEU A 241 4.05 12.70 6.25
C LEU A 241 4.49 11.29 5.90
N ILE A 242 5.47 10.83 6.66
CA ILE A 242 5.82 9.42 6.83
C ILE A 242 5.43 9.05 8.25
N LEU A 243 4.60 8.03 8.42
CA LEU A 243 4.13 7.58 9.73
C LEU A 243 4.55 6.15 9.99
N CYS A 244 4.78 5.79 11.26
CA CYS A 244 4.97 4.39 11.62
C CYS A 244 3.63 3.63 11.64
N THR A 245 3.56 2.51 10.93
CA THR A 245 2.35 1.65 10.87
C THR A 245 2.53 0.26 11.49
N GLU A 246 3.66 0.01 12.15
CA GLU A 246 3.90 -1.21 12.93
C GLU A 246 4.16 -0.84 14.39
N TYR A 247 3.52 -1.54 15.33
CA TYR A 247 3.55 -1.14 16.73
C TYR A 247 4.95 -1.30 17.33
N CYS A 248 5.61 -0.16 17.61
CA CYS A 248 7.00 -0.10 18.04
C CYS A 248 7.21 0.41 19.48
N GLY A 249 6.14 0.54 20.28
CA GLY A 249 6.20 0.89 21.71
C GLY A 249 5.53 2.22 22.08
N ASP A 250 5.94 2.79 23.22
CA ASP A 250 5.23 3.89 23.91
C ASP A 250 5.03 5.16 23.06
N ALA A 251 5.98 5.49 22.18
CA ALA A 251 5.89 6.66 21.31
C ALA A 251 5.61 6.31 19.83
N HIS A 252 5.03 5.14 19.57
CA HIS A 252 4.66 4.69 18.22
C HIS A 252 3.82 5.71 17.45
N SER A 253 2.81 6.32 18.08
CA SER A 253 1.90 7.26 17.42
C SER A 253 2.52 8.62 17.06
N VAL A 254 3.69 8.94 17.62
CA VAL A 254 4.41 10.20 17.36
C VAL A 254 5.68 9.99 16.54
N MET A 255 5.95 8.75 16.13
CA MET A 255 7.05 8.41 15.23
C MET A 255 6.70 8.82 13.80
N ALA A 256 7.14 10.01 13.42
CA ALA A 256 6.84 10.62 12.12
C ALA A 256 8.11 11.08 11.40
N ALA A 257 7.98 11.40 10.13
CA ALA A 257 8.94 12.14 9.34
C ALA A 257 8.17 12.89 8.23
N VAL A 258 8.87 13.70 7.45
CA VAL A 258 8.30 14.38 6.28
C VAL A 258 9.09 13.98 5.05
N VAL A 259 8.40 13.64 3.98
CA VAL A 259 8.98 13.66 2.63
C VAL A 259 8.60 14.99 1.99
N SER A 260 9.60 15.76 1.57
CA SER A 260 9.46 17.03 0.87
C SER A 260 9.91 16.83 -0.56
N VAL A 261 9.00 16.92 -1.52
CA VAL A 261 9.32 16.74 -2.93
C VAL A 261 9.39 18.10 -3.61
N HIS A 262 10.53 18.41 -4.23
CA HIS A 262 10.74 19.62 -5.04
C HIS A 262 10.91 19.31 -6.53
N SER A 263 10.77 20.34 -7.36
CA SER A 263 10.97 20.29 -8.82
C SER A 263 12.42 20.50 -9.23
#